data_AF-X0USP9-F1
#
_entry.id   AF-X0USP9-F1
#
_cell.length_a   1.000
_cell.length_b   1.000
_cell.length_c   1.000
_cell.angle_alpha   90.00
_cell.angle_beta   90.00
_cell.angle_gamma   90.00
#
_symmetry.space_group_name_H-M   'P 1'
#
loop_
_entity.id
_entity.type
_entity.pdbx_description
1 polymer ?
#
loop_
_entity_poly.entity_id
_entity_poly.type
_entity_poly.pdbx_seq_one_letter_code
_entity_poly.pdbx_strand_id
1 'polypeptide(L)'
;WLLFPPRESLRLFSLALEIDDGAKKTAMFRSWTTVTLVLSKKDLDKATIQEIKDFAKNNKFDIIYMPFDFTPNKNLKFKEPYYYNAVSNLLKNKNKFYKNYVFDVESVTDDKPFYFNFFKISKFNELRKIIGQKWNPLFDSGFLLFFMLIQAVILALIFILLPIKIFNKNKIHKKIRKNLLVYFFAIGISYLFIEIVLIQKFILFLGHIIFSSSVIIFSMLLFSSLGALYSQRFRVKKLKNIISIIFISIIFYLFLINFFIDFFISLNLILK
;
A
#
# COMPACT_ATOMS: atom_id res chain seq x y z
N TRP A 1 -9.45 12.18 7.53
CA TRP A 1 -9.96 13.48 7.03
C TRP A 1 -11.41 13.35 6.55
N LEU A 2 -12.14 14.45 6.33
CA LEU A 2 -13.50 14.44 5.77
C LEU A 2 -13.42 14.30 4.24
N LEU A 3 -13.69 13.09 3.74
CA LEU A 3 -13.49 12.72 2.34
C LEU A 3 -14.80 12.25 1.72
N PHE A 4 -15.10 12.73 0.51
CA PHE A 4 -16.27 12.31 -0.24
C PHE A 4 -15.89 11.55 -1.52
N PRO A 5 -16.49 10.38 -1.81
CA PRO A 5 -17.34 9.59 -0.92
C PRO A 5 -16.60 9.11 0.36
N PRO A 6 -17.33 8.85 1.48
CA PRO A 6 -16.73 8.39 2.73
C PRO A 6 -15.89 7.11 2.55
N ARG A 7 -14.67 7.07 3.08
CA ARG A 7 -13.77 5.91 2.92
C ARG A 7 -13.03 5.56 4.21
N GLU A 8 -12.08 6.39 4.63
CA GLU A 8 -11.33 6.22 5.88
C GLU A 8 -12.26 6.13 7.08
N SER A 9 -13.24 7.03 7.15
CA SER A 9 -14.20 7.08 8.24
C SER A 9 -15.10 5.84 8.30
N LEU A 10 -15.45 5.26 7.15
CA LEU A 10 -16.23 4.01 7.09
C LEU A 10 -15.41 2.79 7.46
N ARG A 11 -14.14 2.72 7.03
CA ARG A 11 -13.23 1.65 7.46
C ARG A 11 -12.96 1.72 8.96
N LEU A 12 -12.78 2.93 9.50
CA LEU A 12 -12.66 3.13 10.94
C LEU A 12 -13.91 2.66 11.70
N PHE A 13 -15.10 2.96 11.18
CA PHE A 13 -16.35 2.46 11.76
C PHE A 13 -16.46 0.93 11.64
N SER A 14 -16.02 0.35 10.52
CA SER A 14 -15.99 -1.10 10.31
C SER A 14 -15.06 -1.81 11.29
N LEU A 15 -13.92 -1.19 11.63
CA LEU A 15 -13.04 -1.67 12.71
C LEU A 15 -13.71 -1.60 14.09
N ALA A 16 -14.45 -0.52 14.39
CA ALA A 16 -15.21 -0.43 15.63
C ALA A 16 -16.27 -1.52 15.76
N LEU A 17 -16.88 -1.92 14.63
CA LEU A 17 -17.85 -3.02 14.57
C LEU A 17 -17.25 -4.40 14.85
N GLU A 18 -15.94 -4.61 14.67
CA GLU A 18 -15.28 -5.86 15.07
C GLU A 18 -15.22 -6.00 16.60
N ILE A 19 -15.17 -4.87 17.31
CA ILE A 19 -15.14 -4.82 18.78
C ILE A 19 -16.57 -4.82 19.36
N ASP A 20 -17.51 -4.18 18.65
CA ASP A 20 -18.89 -4.00 19.08
C ASP A 20 -19.84 -4.11 17.88
N ASP A 21 -20.27 -5.35 17.59
CA ASP A 21 -21.08 -5.71 16.42
C ASP A 21 -22.38 -4.89 16.31
N GLY A 22 -22.96 -4.50 17.45
CA GLY A 22 -24.18 -3.71 17.56
C GLY A 22 -23.99 -2.19 17.61
N ALA A 23 -22.74 -1.71 17.59
CA ALA A 23 -22.35 -0.31 17.67
C ALA A 23 -22.97 0.47 18.88
N LYS A 24 -23.28 -0.22 19.98
CA LYS A 24 -23.83 0.38 21.22
C LYS A 24 -22.81 1.19 22.01
N LYS A 25 -21.52 0.97 21.77
CA LYS A 25 -20.37 1.62 22.42
C LYS A 25 -19.78 2.74 21.57
N THR A 26 -20.30 2.93 20.36
CA THR A 26 -19.69 3.81 19.35
C THR A 26 -20.53 5.06 19.14
N ALA A 27 -19.86 6.22 19.14
CA ALA A 27 -20.43 7.47 18.64
C ALA A 27 -19.51 8.05 17.58
N MET A 28 -20.09 8.68 16.57
CA MET A 28 -19.36 9.21 15.43
C MET A 28 -19.97 10.54 15.02
N PHE A 29 -19.13 11.55 14.88
CA PHE A 29 -19.53 12.90 14.50
C PHE A 29 -18.47 13.54 13.61
N ARG A 30 -18.83 14.62 12.94
CA ARG A 30 -17.94 15.33 12.02
C ARG A 30 -17.91 16.82 12.29
N SER A 31 -16.73 17.37 12.07
CA SER A 31 -16.51 18.80 11.91
C SER A 31 -16.58 19.17 10.41
N TRP A 32 -16.11 20.36 10.07
CA TRP A 32 -15.93 20.81 8.69
C TRP A 32 -14.87 20.03 7.91
N THR A 33 -13.84 19.50 8.60
CA THR A 33 -12.64 18.93 7.95
C THR A 33 -12.32 17.52 8.42
N THR A 34 -12.88 17.09 9.54
CA THR A 34 -12.56 15.81 10.18
C THR A 34 -13.80 15.03 10.56
N VAL A 35 -13.61 13.72 10.70
CA VAL A 35 -14.57 12.80 11.30
C VAL A 35 -13.92 12.23 12.54
N THR A 36 -14.65 12.25 13.64
CA THR A 36 -14.23 11.71 14.93
C THR A 36 -15.12 10.53 15.26
N LEU A 37 -14.49 9.40 15.58
CA LEU A 37 -15.14 8.22 16.14
C LEU A 37 -14.66 8.05 17.57
N VAL A 38 -15.60 7.87 18.48
CA VAL A 38 -15.35 7.59 19.89
C VAL A 38 -15.89 6.20 20.19
N LEU A 39 -15.04 5.37 20.79
CA LEU A 39 -15.38 4.02 21.22
C LEU A 39 -15.22 3.92 22.73
N SER A 40 -16.32 3.68 23.43
CA SER A 40 -16.34 3.49 24.87
C SER A 40 -16.02 2.05 25.25
N LYS A 41 -15.50 1.83 26.46
CA LYS A 41 -15.32 0.47 27.03
C LYS A 41 -16.67 -0.19 27.35
N LYS A 42 -17.69 0.61 27.66
CA LYS A 42 -19.05 0.19 28.02
C LYS A 42 -20.06 0.76 27.04
N ASP A 43 -21.26 0.18 27.01
CA ASP A 43 -22.37 0.71 26.21
C ASP A 43 -22.63 2.18 26.59
N LEU A 44 -22.93 3.00 25.59
CA LEU A 44 -23.22 4.42 25.80
C LEU A 44 -24.57 4.57 26.49
N ASP A 45 -24.54 5.13 27.70
CA ASP A 45 -25.74 5.41 28.47
C ASP A 45 -26.38 6.74 28.05
N LYS A 46 -27.59 7.00 28.55
CA LYS A 46 -28.35 8.21 28.22
C LYS A 46 -27.62 9.50 28.64
N ALA A 47 -26.88 9.45 29.75
CA ALA A 47 -26.11 10.59 30.24
C ALA A 47 -24.96 10.95 29.29
N THR A 48 -24.12 9.98 28.93
CA THR A 48 -23.00 10.17 27.99
C THR A 48 -23.50 10.62 26.62
N ILE A 49 -24.63 10.09 26.16
CA ILE A 49 -25.26 10.50 24.90
C ILE A 49 -25.66 11.97 24.92
N GLN A 50 -26.21 12.44 26.05
CA GLN A 50 -26.58 13.84 26.21
C GLN A 50 -25.34 14.74 26.20
N GLU A 51 -24.26 14.34 26.87
CA GLU A 51 -22.97 15.04 26.82
C GLU A 51 -22.42 15.14 25.39
N ILE A 52 -22.48 14.05 24.61
CA ILE A 52 -22.05 14.07 23.21
C ILE A 52 -22.94 15.00 22.37
N LYS A 53 -24.26 15.00 22.60
CA LYS A 53 -25.19 15.91 21.92
C LYS A 53 -24.89 17.38 22.23
N ASP A 54 -24.63 17.69 23.50
CA ASP A 54 -24.32 19.06 23.93
C ASP A 54 -22.94 19.50 23.42
N PHE A 55 -21.94 18.62 23.45
CA PHE A 55 -20.65 18.85 22.82
C PHE A 55 -20.78 19.12 21.31
N ALA A 56 -21.53 18.29 20.59
CA ALA A 56 -21.75 18.46 19.16
C ALA A 56 -22.51 19.77 18.85
N LYS A 57 -23.50 20.12 19.68
CA LYS A 57 -24.26 21.38 19.55
C LYS A 57 -23.37 22.61 19.78
N ASN A 58 -22.58 22.62 20.85
CA ASN A 58 -21.70 23.73 21.21
C ASN A 58 -20.62 23.98 20.15
N ASN A 59 -20.10 22.91 19.55
CA ASN A 59 -19.07 22.99 18.50
C ASN A 59 -19.64 23.05 17.08
N LYS A 60 -20.97 23.06 16.90
CA LYS A 60 -21.66 23.00 15.60
C LYS A 60 -21.23 21.80 14.75
N PHE A 61 -20.94 20.68 15.39
CA PHE A 61 -20.63 19.41 14.73
C PHE A 61 -21.91 18.66 14.36
N ASP A 62 -21.81 17.81 13.34
CA ASP A 62 -22.90 16.94 12.94
C ASP A 62 -22.67 15.51 13.38
N ILE A 63 -23.67 14.91 14.02
CA ILE A 63 -23.64 13.50 14.40
C ILE A 63 -23.85 12.65 13.13
N ILE A 64 -22.94 11.69 12.93
CA ILE A 64 -22.99 10.67 11.88
C ILE A 64 -23.66 9.40 12.41
N TYR A 65 -23.32 8.98 13.62
CA TYR A 65 -23.89 7.81 14.26
C TYR A 65 -23.83 7.92 15.78
N MET A 66 -24.87 7.39 16.43
CA MET A 66 -24.94 7.19 17.88
C MET A 66 -26.02 6.12 18.12
N PRO A 67 -25.88 5.26 19.15
CA PRO A 67 -27.04 4.53 19.64
C PRO A 67 -28.08 5.55 20.12
N PHE A 68 -29.37 5.30 19.93
CA PHE A 68 -30.50 6.19 20.27
C PHE A 68 -30.74 7.37 19.31
N ASP A 69 -31.82 8.12 19.55
CA ASP A 69 -32.36 9.10 18.61
C ASP A 69 -31.48 10.34 18.46
N PHE A 70 -31.17 10.68 17.21
CA PHE A 70 -30.53 11.92 16.80
C PHE A 70 -30.97 12.32 15.40
N THR A 71 -30.78 13.59 15.05
CA THR A 71 -31.04 14.10 13.70
C THR A 71 -29.71 14.35 12.99
N PRO A 72 -29.35 13.60 11.93
CA PRO A 72 -28.14 13.86 11.16
C PRO A 72 -28.26 15.15 10.34
N ASN A 73 -27.11 15.69 9.92
CA ASN A 73 -27.05 16.79 8.93
C ASN A 73 -27.79 18.07 9.36
N LYS A 74 -27.71 18.43 10.64
CA LYS A 74 -28.43 19.56 11.25
C LYS A 74 -27.62 20.86 11.15
N ASN A 75 -26.35 20.78 11.55
CA ASN A 75 -25.44 21.92 11.66
C ASN A 75 -24.64 22.13 10.36
N LEU A 76 -24.18 21.06 9.70
CA LEU A 76 -23.36 21.11 8.49
C LEU A 76 -24.12 20.57 7.29
N LYS A 77 -25.11 21.30 6.80
CA LYS A 77 -26.06 20.82 5.79
C LYS A 77 -25.40 20.50 4.44
N PHE A 78 -25.25 19.21 4.16
CA PHE A 78 -25.09 18.68 2.80
C PHE A 78 -26.45 18.43 2.15
N LYS A 79 -26.47 18.27 0.82
CA LYS A 79 -27.69 17.91 0.05
C LYS A 79 -28.38 16.68 0.63
N GLU A 80 -27.57 15.70 1.04
CA GLU A 80 -28.02 14.49 1.73
C GLU A 80 -27.07 14.17 2.89
N PRO A 81 -27.52 13.44 3.91
CA PRO A 81 -26.70 13.01 5.03
C PRO A 81 -25.78 11.83 4.63
N TYR A 82 -24.88 12.03 3.65
CA TYR A 82 -24.10 10.96 3.00
C TYR A 82 -23.35 10.04 3.97
N TYR A 83 -22.74 10.59 5.02
CA TYR A 83 -21.99 9.83 6.02
C TYR A 83 -22.92 8.97 6.88
N TYR A 84 -24.03 9.54 7.36
CA TYR A 84 -25.05 8.81 8.12
C TYR A 84 -25.68 7.71 7.25
N ASN A 85 -26.02 8.01 6.00
CA ASN A 85 -26.59 7.03 5.07
C ASN A 85 -25.63 5.86 4.85
N ALA A 86 -24.34 6.14 4.68
CA ALA A 86 -23.33 5.10 4.51
C ALA A 86 -23.19 4.21 5.77
N VAL A 87 -23.11 4.80 6.96
CA VAL A 87 -23.04 4.04 8.23
C VAL A 87 -24.34 3.27 8.49
N SER A 88 -25.50 3.88 8.26
CA SER A 88 -26.81 3.23 8.42
C SER A 88 -26.96 2.03 7.49
N ASN A 89 -26.55 2.16 6.22
CA ASN A 89 -26.61 1.05 5.26
C ASN A 89 -25.60 -0.05 5.60
N LEU A 90 -24.42 0.31 6.12
CA LEU A 90 -23.44 -0.64 6.62
C LEU A 90 -23.99 -1.46 7.79
N LEU A 91 -24.63 -0.82 8.77
CA LEU A 91 -25.25 -1.49 9.92
C LEU A 91 -26.42 -2.41 9.54
N LYS A 92 -27.21 -2.03 8.53
CA LYS A 92 -28.34 -2.86 8.06
C LYS A 92 -27.90 -4.19 7.47
N ASN A 93 -26.84 -4.20 6.66
CA ASN A 93 -26.30 -5.42 6.06
C ASN A 93 -24.84 -5.22 5.63
N LYS A 94 -23.91 -5.62 6.50
CA LYS A 94 -22.46 -5.44 6.32
C LYS A 94 -21.97 -6.05 5.01
N ASN A 95 -22.25 -7.33 4.77
CA ASN A 95 -21.76 -8.07 3.61
C ASN A 95 -22.25 -7.48 2.28
N LYS A 96 -23.54 -7.12 2.21
CA LYS A 96 -24.12 -6.49 1.01
C LYS A 96 -23.54 -5.10 0.79
N PHE A 97 -23.33 -4.33 1.86
CA PHE A 97 -22.73 -3.01 1.77
C PHE A 97 -21.29 -3.08 1.28
N TYR A 98 -20.44 -3.91 1.89
CA TYR A 98 -19.05 -4.09 1.47
C TYR A 98 -18.94 -4.48 0.00
N LYS A 99 -19.76 -5.42 -0.48
CA LYS A 99 -19.73 -5.83 -1.89
C LYS A 99 -20.12 -4.71 -2.87
N ASN A 100 -21.11 -3.89 -2.50
CA ASN A 100 -21.70 -2.91 -3.41
C ASN A 100 -21.07 -1.52 -3.33
N TYR A 101 -20.43 -1.19 -2.21
CA TYR A 101 -19.80 0.12 -2.02
C TYR A 101 -18.60 0.31 -2.96
N VAL A 102 -18.40 1.56 -3.42
CA VAL A 102 -17.40 1.88 -4.45
C VAL A 102 -15.95 1.79 -3.97
N PHE A 103 -15.73 1.82 -2.65
CA PHE A 103 -14.44 1.63 -2.01
C PHE A 103 -14.42 0.36 -1.17
N ASP A 104 -13.23 -0.21 -0.99
CA ASP A 104 -12.99 -1.22 0.05
C ASP A 104 -12.95 -0.54 1.41
N VAL A 105 -13.97 -0.77 2.22
CA VAL A 105 -14.09 -0.21 3.57
C VAL A 105 -14.20 -1.31 4.62
N GLU A 106 -13.90 -2.55 4.25
CA GLU A 106 -13.83 -3.68 5.19
C GLU A 106 -12.79 -3.41 6.28
N SER A 107 -13.00 -4.03 7.44
CA SER A 107 -12.05 -4.06 8.54
C SER A 107 -10.72 -4.65 8.06
N VAL A 108 -9.64 -4.04 8.55
CA VAL A 108 -8.26 -4.48 8.26
C VAL A 108 -7.98 -5.69 9.15
N THR A 109 -7.45 -6.75 8.56
CA THR A 109 -7.03 -7.97 9.28
C THR A 109 -5.54 -8.19 9.09
N ASP A 110 -4.95 -9.12 9.85
CA ASP A 110 -3.54 -9.49 9.69
C ASP A 110 -3.22 -10.00 8.29
N ASP A 111 -4.17 -10.69 7.63
CA ASP A 111 -4.04 -11.13 6.23
C ASP A 111 -4.15 -9.98 5.20
N LYS A 112 -4.70 -8.83 5.61
CA LYS A 112 -4.89 -7.64 4.77
C LYS A 112 -4.49 -6.36 5.53
N PRO A 113 -3.21 -6.16 5.88
CA PRO A 113 -2.78 -5.11 6.83
C PRO A 113 -2.76 -3.68 6.26
N PHE A 114 -3.34 -3.44 5.08
CA PHE A 114 -3.20 -2.19 4.35
C PHE A 114 -4.39 -1.24 4.58
N TYR A 115 -4.37 -0.50 5.70
CA TYR A 115 -5.45 0.41 6.09
C TYR A 115 -5.82 1.45 5.05
N PHE A 116 -4.85 1.95 4.28
CA PHE A 116 -5.12 2.95 3.25
C PHE A 116 -5.48 2.36 1.89
N ASN A 117 -5.56 1.04 1.72
CA ASN A 117 -5.92 0.45 0.44
C ASN A 117 -7.46 0.37 0.28
N PHE A 118 -8.06 1.35 -0.38
CA PHE A 118 -9.50 1.43 -0.61
C PHE A 118 -9.92 0.97 -2.03
N PHE A 119 -8.97 0.47 -2.83
CA PHE A 119 -9.18 0.22 -4.25
C PHE A 119 -10.01 -1.06 -4.51
N LYS A 120 -11.04 -0.93 -5.36
CA LYS A 120 -11.80 -2.05 -5.93
C LYS A 120 -11.78 -2.00 -7.45
N ILE A 121 -11.10 -2.96 -8.08
CA ILE A 121 -11.04 -3.07 -9.54
C ILE A 121 -12.42 -3.21 -10.17
N SER A 122 -13.32 -3.98 -9.53
CA SER A 122 -14.69 -4.22 -10.00
C SER A 122 -15.58 -2.97 -10.01
N LYS A 123 -15.23 -1.95 -9.21
CA LYS A 123 -16.00 -0.71 -9.05
C LYS A 123 -15.41 0.48 -9.79
N PHE A 124 -14.38 0.28 -10.60
CA PHE A 124 -13.69 1.35 -11.31
C PHE A 124 -14.61 2.21 -12.20
N ASN A 125 -15.52 1.58 -12.94
CA ASN A 125 -16.44 2.30 -13.82
C ASN A 125 -17.45 3.15 -13.04
N GLU A 126 -17.96 2.64 -11.90
CA GLU A 126 -18.86 3.39 -11.01
C GLU A 126 -18.11 4.57 -10.36
N LEU A 127 -16.90 4.32 -9.89
CA LEU A 127 -16.07 5.34 -9.26
C LEU A 127 -15.76 6.50 -10.23
N ARG A 128 -15.45 6.19 -11.49
CA ARG A 128 -15.24 7.18 -12.55
C ARG A 128 -16.47 8.06 -12.78
N LYS A 129 -17.68 7.50 -12.68
CA LYS A 129 -18.93 8.27 -12.83
C LYS A 129 -19.17 9.21 -11.64
N ILE A 130 -18.89 8.76 -10.42
CA ILE A 130 -19.14 9.54 -9.19
C ILE A 130 -18.15 10.71 -9.06
N ILE A 131 -16.88 10.46 -9.35
CA ILE A 131 -15.82 11.46 -9.23
C ILE A 131 -15.82 12.41 -10.45
N GLY A 132 -16.41 12.00 -11.56
CA GLY A 132 -16.39 12.74 -12.83
C GLY A 132 -14.98 12.76 -13.43
N GLN A 133 -14.63 13.85 -14.12
CA GLN A 133 -13.31 14.03 -14.72
C GLN A 133 -12.21 14.42 -13.70
N LYS A 134 -12.51 14.48 -12.40
CA LYS A 134 -11.53 14.88 -11.38
C LYS A 134 -10.63 13.70 -11.04
N TRP A 135 -9.39 13.71 -11.52
CA TRP A 135 -8.46 12.61 -11.27
C TRP A 135 -7.91 12.57 -9.84
N ASN A 136 -8.01 13.66 -9.06
CA ASN A 136 -7.43 13.80 -7.72
C ASN A 136 -7.69 12.62 -6.77
N PRO A 137 -8.93 12.13 -6.57
CA PRO A 137 -9.18 11.07 -5.58
C PRO A 137 -8.75 9.68 -6.06
N LEU A 138 -8.40 9.50 -7.34
CA LEU A 138 -7.80 8.25 -7.83
C LEU A 138 -6.35 8.13 -7.35
N PHE A 139 -5.63 9.23 -7.22
CA PHE A 139 -4.23 9.23 -6.80
C PHE A 139 -4.00 8.88 -5.32
N ASP A 140 -5.05 8.95 -4.49
CA ASP A 140 -4.91 9.01 -3.04
C ASP A 140 -4.65 7.69 -2.30
N SER A 141 -4.68 6.49 -2.92
CA SER A 141 -4.45 5.28 -2.10
C SER A 141 -4.26 3.90 -2.74
N GLY A 142 -4.46 3.72 -4.05
CA GLY A 142 -4.30 2.38 -4.65
C GLY A 142 -4.29 2.35 -6.16
N PHE A 143 -5.01 3.27 -6.82
CA PHE A 143 -4.94 3.35 -8.28
C PHE A 143 -3.58 3.80 -8.79
N LEU A 144 -2.88 4.68 -8.07
CA LEU A 144 -1.52 5.11 -8.44
C LEU A 144 -0.59 3.90 -8.64
N LEU A 145 -0.60 2.96 -7.68
CA LEU A 145 0.22 1.75 -7.75
C LEU A 145 -0.14 0.90 -8.98
N PHE A 146 -1.44 0.74 -9.25
CA PHE A 146 -1.92 0.00 -10.42
C PHE A 146 -1.53 0.66 -11.75
N PHE A 147 -1.65 1.99 -11.84
CA PHE A 147 -1.21 2.76 -13.01
C PHE A 147 0.30 2.69 -13.20
N MET A 148 1.07 2.82 -12.12
CA MET A 148 2.53 2.65 -12.15
C MET A 148 2.92 1.25 -12.61
N LEU A 149 2.21 0.21 -12.17
CA LEU A 149 2.44 -1.16 -12.62
C LEU A 149 2.17 -1.31 -14.13
N ILE A 150 1.04 -0.80 -14.63
CA ILE A 150 0.74 -0.83 -16.06
C ILE A 150 1.80 -0.06 -16.85
N GLN A 151 2.15 1.14 -16.40
CA GLN A 151 3.19 1.96 -17.03
C GLN A 151 4.53 1.23 -17.07
N ALA A 152 4.93 0.61 -15.95
CA ALA A 152 6.17 -0.17 -15.87
C ALA A 152 6.16 -1.36 -16.83
N VAL A 153 5.04 -2.09 -16.93
CA VAL A 153 4.88 -3.21 -17.88
C VAL A 153 4.98 -2.72 -19.33
N ILE A 154 4.31 -1.62 -19.67
CA ILE A 154 4.37 -1.03 -21.02
C ILE A 154 5.79 -0.60 -21.35
N LEU A 155 6.45 0.13 -20.46
CA LEU A 155 7.84 0.57 -20.65
C LEU A 155 8.78 -0.62 -20.78
N ALA A 156 8.62 -1.66 -19.94
CA ALA A 156 9.42 -2.88 -20.04
C ALA A 156 9.23 -3.57 -21.39
N LEU A 157 7.97 -3.71 -21.86
CA LEU A 157 7.70 -4.28 -23.18
C LEU A 157 8.33 -3.46 -24.31
N ILE A 158 8.24 -2.13 -24.24
CA ILE A 158 8.88 -1.24 -25.21
C ILE A 158 10.40 -1.44 -25.17
N PHE A 159 11.04 -1.33 -24.01
CA PHE A 159 12.50 -1.45 -23.89
C PHE A 159 13.02 -2.85 -24.22
N ILE A 160 12.22 -3.89 -24.12
CA ILE A 160 12.60 -5.25 -24.53
C ILE A 160 12.37 -5.45 -26.04
N LEU A 161 11.19 -5.10 -26.57
CA LEU A 161 10.82 -5.40 -27.96
C LEU A 161 11.44 -4.43 -28.98
N LEU A 162 11.61 -3.16 -28.63
CA LEU A 162 12.15 -2.12 -29.49
C LEU A 162 13.59 -2.44 -29.96
N PRO A 163 14.57 -2.75 -29.10
CA PRO A 163 15.91 -3.10 -29.56
C PRO A 163 15.93 -4.40 -30.36
N ILE A 164 15.08 -5.39 -30.04
CA ILE A 164 14.95 -6.60 -30.85
C ILE A 164 14.51 -6.25 -32.27
N LYS A 165 13.57 -5.31 -32.46
CA LYS A 165 13.12 -4.93 -33.81
C LYS A 165 14.17 -4.11 -34.57
N ILE A 166 14.93 -3.25 -33.89
CA ILE A 166 15.92 -2.35 -34.50
C ILE A 166 17.21 -3.09 -34.88
N PHE A 167 17.75 -3.90 -33.97
CA PHE A 167 19.07 -4.54 -34.14
C PHE A 167 19.02 -5.90 -34.85
N ASN A 168 17.84 -6.46 -35.11
CA ASN A 168 17.69 -7.78 -35.72
C ASN A 168 17.67 -7.75 -37.27
N LYS A 169 18.39 -6.82 -37.89
CA LYS A 169 18.56 -6.77 -39.36
C LYS A 169 19.56 -7.79 -39.89
N ASN A 170 20.44 -8.35 -39.06
CA ASN A 170 21.46 -9.31 -39.50
C ASN A 170 21.53 -10.55 -38.58
N LYS A 171 21.04 -11.69 -39.10
CA LYS A 171 21.40 -13.08 -38.71
C LYS A 171 21.00 -13.62 -37.32
N ILE A 172 19.72 -13.60 -36.94
CA ILE A 172 19.22 -14.49 -35.86
C ILE A 172 17.97 -15.26 -36.33
N HIS A 173 18.15 -16.15 -37.31
CA HIS A 173 17.25 -17.29 -37.54
C HIS A 173 17.47 -18.42 -36.52
N LYS A 174 17.64 -18.07 -35.24
CA LYS A 174 17.56 -19.03 -34.14
C LYS A 174 16.30 -18.71 -33.35
N LYS A 175 15.30 -19.58 -33.48
CA LYS A 175 14.08 -19.59 -32.66
C LYS A 175 14.51 -19.34 -31.21
N ILE A 176 14.10 -18.20 -30.63
CA ILE A 176 14.42 -17.86 -29.25
C ILE A 176 13.97 -19.02 -28.39
N ARG A 177 14.93 -19.73 -27.78
CA ARG A 177 14.62 -20.92 -26.98
C ARG A 177 13.89 -20.44 -25.73
N LYS A 178 12.71 -21.01 -25.44
CA LYS A 178 11.91 -20.71 -24.25
C LYS A 178 12.77 -20.74 -22.97
N ASN A 179 13.71 -21.68 -22.89
CA ASN A 179 14.64 -21.83 -21.77
C ASN A 179 15.52 -20.59 -21.54
N LEU A 180 15.93 -19.88 -22.60
CA LEU A 180 16.74 -18.67 -22.49
C LEU A 180 15.91 -17.52 -21.91
N LEU A 181 14.66 -17.37 -22.36
CA LEU A 181 13.72 -16.37 -21.83
C LEU A 181 13.44 -16.61 -20.34
N VAL A 182 13.13 -17.87 -19.98
CA VAL A 182 12.90 -18.25 -18.58
C VAL A 182 14.14 -17.98 -17.73
N TYR A 183 15.34 -18.29 -18.24
CA TYR A 183 16.59 -18.03 -17.55
C TYR A 183 16.82 -16.53 -17.27
N PHE A 184 16.70 -15.67 -18.28
CA PHE A 184 16.87 -14.22 -18.09
C PHE A 184 15.77 -13.61 -17.21
N PHE A 185 14.54 -14.09 -17.35
CA PHE A 185 13.42 -13.64 -16.51
C PHE A 185 13.65 -14.02 -15.04
N ALA A 186 14.10 -15.24 -14.77
CA ALA A 186 14.42 -15.69 -13.41
C ALA A 186 15.53 -14.85 -12.79
N ILE A 187 16.61 -14.55 -13.54
CA ILE A 187 17.69 -13.68 -13.05
C ILE A 187 17.18 -12.27 -12.76
N GLY A 188 16.35 -11.70 -13.64
CA GLY A 188 15.76 -10.38 -13.43
C GLY A 188 14.89 -10.32 -12.17
N ILE A 189 14.06 -11.34 -11.96
CA ILE A 189 13.24 -11.47 -10.75
C ILE A 189 14.12 -11.60 -9.50
N SER A 190 15.15 -12.45 -9.53
CA SER A 190 16.08 -12.60 -8.41
C SER A 190 16.79 -11.31 -8.08
N TYR A 191 17.24 -10.56 -9.09
CA TYR A 191 17.88 -9.26 -8.91
C TYR A 191 16.94 -8.26 -8.23
N LEU A 192 15.69 -8.14 -8.71
CA LEU A 192 14.67 -7.27 -8.12
C LEU A 192 14.36 -7.65 -6.67
N PHE A 193 14.22 -8.93 -6.35
CA PHE A 193 13.96 -9.36 -4.98
C PHE A 193 15.10 -9.00 -4.02
N ILE A 194 16.35 -9.22 -4.45
CA ILE A 194 17.52 -8.85 -3.65
C ILE A 194 17.56 -7.34 -3.44
N GLU A 195 17.32 -6.57 -4.49
CA GLU A 195 17.28 -5.11 -4.45
C GLU A 195 16.22 -4.60 -3.46
N ILE A 196 14.99 -5.12 -3.51
CA ILE A 196 13.90 -4.73 -2.59
C ILE A 196 14.26 -5.02 -1.13
N VAL A 197 14.81 -6.21 -0.84
CA VAL A 197 15.21 -6.60 0.52
C VAL A 197 16.33 -5.70 1.04
N LEU A 198 17.32 -5.40 0.20
CA LEU A 198 18.40 -4.49 0.57
C LEU A 198 17.85 -3.08 0.85
N ILE A 199 16.97 -2.55 0.01
CA ILE A 199 16.30 -1.26 0.24
C ILE A 199 15.62 -1.24 1.60
N GLN A 200 14.81 -2.25 1.93
CA GLN A 200 14.12 -2.31 3.22
C GLN A 200 15.09 -2.33 4.42
N LYS A 201 16.18 -3.09 4.34
CA LYS A 201 17.19 -3.13 5.41
C LYS A 201 17.94 -1.81 5.54
N PHE A 202 18.36 -1.22 4.43
CA PHE A 202 19.12 0.04 4.43
C PHE A 202 18.25 1.26 4.72
N ILE A 203 16.92 1.17 4.61
CA ILE A 203 16.02 2.21 5.14
C ILE A 203 16.20 2.37 6.65
N LEU A 204 16.43 1.28 7.38
CA LEU A 204 16.68 1.35 8.84
C LEU A 204 17.98 2.10 9.16
N PHE A 205 18.97 2.03 8.26
CA PHE A 205 20.27 2.68 8.46
C PHE A 205 20.28 4.14 7.99
N LEU A 206 19.78 4.42 6.78
CA LEU A 206 19.78 5.77 6.20
C LEU A 206 18.58 6.62 6.64
N GLY A 207 17.56 6.01 7.25
CA GLY A 207 16.36 6.68 7.74
C GLY A 207 15.41 7.22 6.66
N HIS A 208 15.75 7.08 5.36
CA HIS A 208 14.96 7.67 4.28
C HIS A 208 14.94 6.79 3.02
N ILE A 209 13.73 6.50 2.53
CA ILE A 209 13.53 5.58 1.40
C ILE A 209 14.22 6.01 0.11
N ILE A 210 14.21 7.31 -0.18
CA ILE A 210 14.81 7.87 -1.42
C ILE A 210 16.34 7.67 -1.43
N PHE A 211 17.00 7.86 -0.28
CA PHE A 211 18.46 7.71 -0.20
C PHE A 211 18.84 6.24 -0.26
N SER A 212 18.14 5.37 0.49
CA SER A 212 18.39 3.93 0.47
C SER A 212 18.20 3.35 -0.93
N SER A 213 17.12 3.70 -1.63
CA SER A 213 16.89 3.22 -2.99
C SER A 213 17.98 3.68 -3.95
N SER A 214 18.35 4.96 -3.91
CA SER A 214 19.34 5.52 -4.84
C SER A 214 20.72 4.87 -4.67
N VAL A 215 21.18 4.71 -3.43
CA VAL A 215 22.49 4.12 -3.12
C VAL A 215 22.55 2.65 -3.55
N ILE A 216 21.49 1.89 -3.30
CA ILE A 216 21.45 0.46 -3.56
C ILE A 216 21.31 0.18 -5.05
N ILE A 217 20.39 0.88 -5.73
CA ILE A 217 20.24 0.79 -7.19
C ILE A 217 21.58 1.12 -7.86
N PHE A 218 22.21 2.25 -7.48
CA PHE A 218 23.51 2.66 -8.02
C PHE A 218 24.59 1.61 -7.77
N SER A 219 24.71 1.13 -6.53
CA SER A 219 25.73 0.17 -6.13
C SER A 219 25.56 -1.17 -6.85
N MET A 220 24.35 -1.74 -6.87
CA MET A 220 24.09 -3.01 -7.55
C MET A 220 24.30 -2.89 -9.07
N LEU A 221 23.91 -1.77 -9.69
CA LEU A 221 24.18 -1.53 -11.12
C LEU A 221 25.69 -1.38 -11.41
N LEU A 222 26.42 -0.67 -10.56
CA LEU A 222 27.86 -0.47 -10.72
C LEU A 222 28.60 -1.81 -10.57
N PHE A 223 28.33 -2.57 -9.51
CA PHE A 223 29.00 -3.85 -9.28
C PHE A 223 28.58 -4.92 -10.29
N SER A 224 27.32 -4.93 -10.75
CA SER A 224 26.90 -5.84 -11.84
C SER A 224 27.59 -5.51 -13.16
N SER A 225 27.77 -4.22 -13.47
CA SER A 225 28.50 -3.77 -14.65
C SER A 225 29.98 -4.16 -14.59
N LEU A 226 30.65 -3.93 -13.45
CA LEU A 226 32.03 -4.36 -13.22
C LEU A 226 32.17 -5.89 -13.27
N GLY A 227 31.21 -6.62 -12.67
CA GLY A 227 31.16 -8.07 -12.71
C GLY A 227 31.01 -8.60 -14.14
N ALA A 228 30.19 -7.96 -14.96
CA ALA A 228 30.03 -8.32 -16.38
C ALA A 228 31.33 -8.11 -17.18
N LEU A 229 32.04 -6.99 -16.95
CA LEU A 229 33.34 -6.73 -17.58
C LEU A 229 34.39 -7.75 -17.15
N TYR A 230 34.44 -8.10 -15.86
CA TYR A 230 35.43 -9.03 -15.33
C TYR A 230 35.14 -10.49 -15.73
N SER A 231 33.86 -10.85 -15.87
CA SER A 231 33.41 -12.20 -16.27
C SER A 231 33.96 -12.63 -17.63
N GLN A 232 34.14 -11.69 -18.57
CA GLN A 232 34.68 -11.98 -19.91
C GLN A 232 36.08 -12.60 -19.90
N ARG A 233 36.83 -12.48 -18.80
CA ARG A 233 38.20 -12.97 -18.66
C ARG A 233 38.30 -14.44 -18.21
N PHE A 234 37.20 -15.07 -17.79
CA PHE A 234 37.23 -16.43 -17.23
C PHE A 234 36.88 -17.53 -18.25
N ARG A 235 37.68 -18.59 -18.29
CA ARG A 235 37.42 -19.78 -19.11
C ARG A 235 36.37 -20.69 -18.44
N VAL A 236 35.48 -21.26 -19.25
CA VAL A 236 34.32 -22.10 -18.87
C VAL A 236 34.69 -23.26 -17.92
N LYS A 237 35.92 -23.80 -18.01
CA LYS A 237 36.39 -24.91 -17.15
C LYS A 237 36.41 -24.59 -15.65
N LYS A 238 36.48 -23.31 -15.24
CA LYS A 238 36.49 -22.91 -13.81
C LYS A 238 35.12 -22.44 -13.29
N LEU A 239 34.06 -22.49 -14.11
CA LEU A 239 32.74 -21.95 -13.76
C LEU A 239 32.16 -22.56 -12.48
N LYS A 240 32.27 -23.88 -12.30
CA LYS A 240 31.71 -24.56 -11.13
C LYS A 240 32.33 -24.04 -9.83
N ASN A 241 33.65 -23.88 -9.79
CA ASN A 241 34.36 -23.37 -8.61
C ASN A 241 34.03 -21.88 -8.37
N ILE A 242 33.93 -21.08 -9.44
CA ILE A 242 33.56 -19.66 -9.32
C ILE A 242 32.13 -19.52 -8.78
N ILE A 243 31.18 -20.31 -9.28
CA ILE A 243 29.80 -20.31 -8.80
C ILE A 243 29.74 -20.72 -7.33
N SER A 244 30.48 -21.77 -6.92
CA SER A 244 30.55 -22.15 -5.51
C SER A 244 31.14 -21.05 -4.62
N ILE A 245 32.20 -20.36 -5.07
CA ILE A 245 32.78 -19.23 -4.33
C ILE A 245 31.77 -18.10 -4.20
N ILE A 246 31.09 -17.71 -5.29
CA ILE A 246 30.06 -16.67 -5.27
C ILE A 246 28.93 -17.06 -4.30
N PHE A 247 28.48 -18.31 -4.34
CA PHE A 247 27.43 -18.81 -3.45
C PHE A 247 27.84 -18.73 -1.98
N ILE A 248 29.07 -19.14 -1.66
CA ILE A 248 29.64 -19.02 -0.31
C ILE A 248 29.76 -17.55 0.11
N SER A 249 30.23 -16.67 -0.78
CA SER A 249 30.33 -15.23 -0.51
C SER A 249 28.96 -14.59 -0.26
N ILE A 250 27.91 -15.02 -0.98
CA ILE A 250 26.54 -14.55 -0.74
C ILE A 250 26.03 -14.99 0.63
N ILE A 251 26.22 -16.27 0.99
CA ILE A 251 25.84 -16.79 2.31
C ILE A 251 26.58 -16.03 3.41
N PHE A 252 27.87 -15.83 3.24
CA PHE A 252 28.71 -15.08 4.18
C PHE A 252 28.26 -13.62 4.32
N TYR A 253 27.93 -12.96 3.20
CA TYR A 253 27.38 -11.61 3.20
C TYR A 253 26.03 -11.54 3.92
N LEU A 254 25.13 -12.51 3.71
CA LEU A 254 23.83 -12.55 4.40
C LEU A 254 23.98 -12.74 5.92
N PHE A 255 25.00 -13.47 6.36
CA PHE A 255 25.32 -13.59 7.78
C PHE A 255 25.90 -12.28 8.34
N LEU A 256 26.88 -11.70 7.65
CA LEU A 256 27.52 -10.45 8.04
C LEU A 256 26.53 -9.29 8.09
N ILE A 257 25.61 -9.18 7.14
CA ILE A 257 24.70 -8.03 7.09
C ILE A 257 23.78 -8.00 8.31
N ASN A 258 23.32 -9.16 8.80
CA ASN A 258 22.51 -9.21 10.02
C ASN A 258 23.36 -8.79 11.23
N PHE A 259 24.58 -9.32 11.35
CA PHE A 259 25.50 -8.94 12.43
C PHE A 259 25.82 -7.44 12.43
N PHE A 260 26.11 -6.86 11.25
CA PHE A 260 26.40 -5.45 11.10
C PHE A 260 25.18 -4.57 11.43
N ILE A 261 23.99 -4.97 10.98
CA ILE A 261 22.75 -4.25 11.28
C ILE A 261 22.52 -4.22 12.80
N ASP A 262 22.61 -5.36 13.48
CA ASP A 262 22.40 -5.45 14.93
C ASP A 262 23.44 -4.62 15.70
N PHE A 263 24.70 -4.68 15.28
CA PHE A 263 25.77 -3.89 15.88
C PHE A 263 25.55 -2.38 15.74
N PHE A 264 25.27 -1.89 14.54
CA PHE A 264 25.12 -0.44 14.31
C PHE A 264 23.80 0.12 14.87
N ILE A 265 22.72 -0.67 14.89
CA ILE A 265 21.46 -0.27 15.54
C ILE A 265 21.67 -0.17 17.06
N SER A 266 22.42 -1.09 17.67
CA SER A 266 22.70 -1.03 19.13
C SER A 266 23.52 0.20 19.54
N LEU A 267 24.44 0.65 18.69
CA LEU A 267 25.23 1.88 18.91
C LEU A 267 24.39 3.15 18.93
N ASN A 268 23.35 3.21 18.11
CA ASN A 268 22.49 4.39 18.00
C ASN A 268 21.50 4.53 19.18
N LEU A 269 21.25 3.44 19.93
CA LEU A 269 20.49 3.46 21.18
C LEU A 269 21.32 3.93 22.38
N ILE A 270 22.65 3.89 22.30
CA ILE A 270 23.57 4.33 23.37
C ILE A 270 23.86 5.85 23.27
N LEU A 271 23.65 6.44 22.09
CA LEU A 271 23.90 7.87 21.82
C LEU A 271 22.64 8.75 21.89
N LYS A 272 21.54 8.23 22.44
CA LYS A 272 20.28 8.96 22.68
C LYS A 272 19.98 9.01 24.17
#